data_AF-A0A0F9M5H1-F1
#
_entry.id   AF-A0A0F9M5H1-F1
#
_cell.length_a   1.000
_cell.length_b   1.000
_cell.length_c   1.000
_cell.angle_alpha   90.00
_cell.angle_beta   90.00
_cell.angle_gamma   90.00
#
_symmetry.space_group_name_H-M   'P 1'
#
loop_
_entity.id
_entity.type
_entity.pdbx_description
1 polymer ?
#
loop_
_entity_poly.entity_id
_entity_poly.type
_entity_poly.pdbx_seq_one_letter_code
_entity_poly.pdbx_strand_id
1 'polypeptide(L)' 'MAVAIAEGFCEGENATEAEQIEAWQHLVDTGLAWTLQGSFGRQAKRLIESGIIHAKI' A
#
# COMPACT_ATOMS: atom_id res chain seq x y z
N MET A 1 3.90 8.34 7.25
CA MET A 1 2.78 7.66 7.92
C MET A 1 2.12 6.61 7.02
N ALA A 2 1.71 6.93 5.78
CA ALA A 2 1.10 5.94 4.87
C ALA A 2 1.93 4.66 4.67
N VAL A 3 3.26 4.75 4.65
CA VAL A 3 4.16 3.58 4.57
C VAL A 3 4.02 2.66 5.79
N ALA A 4 4.04 3.20 7.00
CA ALA A 4 3.90 2.44 8.25
C ALA A 4 2.50 1.79 8.35
N ILE A 5 1.45 2.51 7.94
CA ILE A 5 0.08 1.99 7.88
C ILE A 5 -0.02 0.87 6.85
N ALA A 6 0.51 1.04 5.63
CA ALA A 6 0.47 0.03 4.59
C ALA A 6 1.20 -1.27 5.00
N GLU A 7 2.31 -1.17 5.72
CA GLU A 7 3.04 -2.34 6.21
C GLU A 7 2.49 -2.95 7.51
N GLY A 8 1.60 -2.23 8.22
CA GLY A 8 1.09 -2.66 9.52
C GLY A 8 2.18 -2.72 10.59
N PHE A 9 3.19 -1.85 10.53
CA PHE A 9 4.35 -1.85 11.44
C PHE A 9 4.59 -0.46 12.06
N CYS A 10 5.31 -0.39 13.18
CA CYS A 10 5.53 0.84 13.96
C CYS A 10 4.21 1.56 14.27
N GLU A 11 4.02 2.79 13.76
CA GLU A 11 2.81 3.58 13.95
C GLU A 11 1.57 2.99 13.26
N GLY A 12 1.73 1.94 12.45
CA GLY A 12 0.66 1.22 11.75
C GLY A 12 0.22 -0.11 12.39
N GLU A 13 0.80 -0.54 13.52
CA GLU A 13 0.51 -1.86 14.12
C GLU A 13 -0.96 -2.08 14.50
N ASN A 14 -1.71 -1.00 14.77
CA ASN A 14 -3.13 -1.05 15.11
C ASN A 14 -4.05 -0.68 13.94
N ALA A 15 -3.52 -0.50 12.73
CA ALA A 15 -4.31 -0.19 11.56
C ALA A 15 -5.21 -1.38 11.20
N THR A 16 -6.50 -1.10 11.05
CA THR A 16 -7.47 -2.05 10.51
C THR A 16 -7.11 -2.43 9.08
N GLU A 17 -7.59 -3.57 8.61
CA GLU A 17 -7.37 -4.02 7.23
C GLU A 17 -7.82 -2.96 6.20
N ALA A 18 -8.93 -2.27 6.45
CA ALA A 18 -9.42 -1.19 5.59
C ALA A 18 -8.43 -0.02 5.51
N GLU A 19 -7.87 0.42 6.64
CA GLU A 19 -6.86 1.50 6.68
C GLU A 19 -5.57 1.11 5.96
N GLN A 20 -5.16 -0.16 6.07
CA GLN A 20 -4.01 -0.68 5.31
C GLN A 20 -4.29 -0.67 3.81
N ILE A 21 -5.48 -1.09 3.39
CA ILE A 21 -5.90 -1.06 1.98
C ILE A 21 -5.92 0.37 1.43
N GLU A 22 -6.49 1.32 2.17
CA GLU A 22 -6.49 2.74 1.80
C GLU A 22 -5.08 3.30 1.70
N ALA A 23 -4.20 2.95 2.63
CA ALA A 23 -2.80 3.35 2.58
C ALA A 23 -2.08 2.77 1.35
N TRP A 24 -2.31 1.49 1.01
CA TRP A 24 -1.76 0.89 -0.21
C TRP A 24 -2.28 1.57 -1.48
N GLN A 25 -3.58 1.89 -1.54
CA GLN A 25 -4.15 2.65 -2.66
C GLN A 25 -3.48 4.02 -2.77
N HIS A 26 -3.31 4.75 -1.65
CA HIS A 26 -2.65 6.04 -1.63
C HIS A 26 -1.19 5.97 -2.12
N LEU A 27 -0.46 4.92 -1.75
CA LEU A 27 0.92 4.71 -2.23
C LEU A 27 0.97 4.46 -3.74
N VAL A 28 -0.02 3.76 -4.31
CA VAL A 28 -0.14 3.56 -5.76
C VAL A 28 -0.51 4.87 -6.47
N ASP A 29 -1.47 5.62 -5.94
CA ASP A 29 -1.98 6.87 -6.54
C ASP A 29 -0.91 7.96 -6.59
N THR A 30 -0.10 8.07 -5.54
CA THR A 30 1.03 9.01 -5.46
C THR A 30 2.27 8.51 -6.22
N GLY A 31 2.28 7.25 -6.66
CA GLY A 31 3.42 6.60 -7.29
C GLY A 31 4.52 6.18 -6.31
N LEU A 32 4.36 6.44 -5.01
CA LEU A 32 5.34 6.10 -3.98
C LEU A 32 5.61 4.60 -3.90
N ALA A 33 4.60 3.75 -4.16
CA ALA A 33 4.77 2.30 -4.19
C ALA A 33 5.86 1.84 -5.19
N TRP A 34 6.14 2.64 -6.21
CA TRP A 34 7.10 2.34 -7.29
C TRP A 34 8.46 3.02 -7.08
N THR A 35 8.55 3.99 -6.17
CA THR A 35 9.81 4.68 -5.84
C THR A 35 10.47 4.13 -4.57
N LEU A 36 9.71 3.45 -3.72
CA LEU A 36 10.19 2.79 -2.51
C LEU A 36 10.93 1.48 -2.83
N GLN A 37 11.49 0.83 -1.79
CA GLN A 37 12.14 -0.47 -1.94
C GLN A 37 11.26 -1.46 -2.70
N GLY A 38 11.88 -2.37 -3.47
CA GLY A 38 11.15 -3.23 -4.39
C GLY A 38 10.09 -4.15 -3.76
N SER A 39 10.08 -4.32 -2.43
CA SER A 39 8.98 -4.98 -1.70
C SER A 39 7.64 -4.28 -1.91
N PHE A 40 7.61 -2.95 -1.86
CA PHE A 40 6.39 -2.14 -2.01
C PHE A 40 5.76 -2.32 -3.38
N GLY A 41 6.55 -2.20 -4.44
CA GLY A 41 6.05 -2.41 -5.81
C GLY A 41 5.51 -3.81 -6.03
N ARG A 42 6.17 -4.85 -5.49
CA ARG A 42 5.67 -6.24 -5.58
C ARG A 42 4.37 -6.44 -4.81
N GLN A 43 4.24 -5.85 -3.62
CA GLN A 43 3.03 -5.94 -2.82
C GLN A 43 1.86 -5.19 -3.48
N ALA A 44 2.09 -3.94 -3.92
CA ALA A 44 1.11 -3.16 -4.66
C ALA A 44 0.62 -3.90 -5.92
N LYS A 45 1.53 -4.50 -6.68
CA LYS A 45 1.18 -5.32 -7.85
C LYS A 45 0.27 -6.50 -7.48
N ARG A 46 0.61 -7.25 -6.42
CA ARG A 46 -0.25 -8.37 -5.96
C ARG A 46 -1.65 -7.89 -5.56
N LEU A 47 -1.75 -6.77 -4.84
CA LEU A 47 -3.02 -6.22 -4.41
C LEU A 47 -3.89 -5.78 -5.61
N ILE A 48 -3.28 -5.18 -6.63
CA ILE A 48 -3.94 -4.84 -7.89
C ILE A 48 -4.43 -6.09 -8.62
N GLU A 49 -3.56 -7.10 -8.76
CA GLU A 49 -3.91 -8.38 -9.41
C GLU A 49 -5.04 -9.12 -8.69
N SER A 50 -5.13 -8.97 -7.37
CA SER A 50 -6.22 -9.54 -6.55
C SER A 50 -7.50 -8.70 -6.55
N GLY A 51 -7.51 -7.50 -7.14
CA GLY A 51 -8.66 -6.60 -7.16
C GLY A 51 -8.97 -5.92 -5.82
N ILE A 52 -8.02 -5.91 -4.88
CA ILE A 52 -8.18 -5.24 -3.57
C ILE A 52 -7.98 -3.72 -3.71
N ILE A 53 -7.06 -3.31 -4.59
CA ILE A 53 -6.81 -1.91 -4.98
C ILE A 53 -6.73 -1.80 -6.50
N HIS A 54 -6.68 -0.58 -7.04
CA HIS A 54 -6.66 -0.33 -8.47
C HIS A 54 -5.36 0.32 -8.92
N ALA A 55 -4.93 0.00 -10.15
CA ALA A 55 -3.84 0.71 -10.78
C ALA A 55 -4.24 2.18 -11.05
N LYS A 56 -3.27 3.08 -10.96
CA LYS A 56 -3.47 4.48 -11.34
C LYS A 56 -3.81 4.58 -12.83
N ILE A 57 -4.88 5.31 -13.15
CA ILE A 57 -5.29 5.67 -14.52
C ILE A 57 -4.35 6.74 -15.07
#